data_AF-A0AAE0NYA9-F1
#
_entry.id   AF-A0AAE0NYA9-F1
#
_cell.length_a   1.000
_cell.length_b   1.000
_cell.length_c   1.000
_cell.angle_alpha   90.00
_cell.angle_beta   90.00
_cell.angle_gamma   90.00
#
_symmetry.space_group_name_H-M   'P 1'
#
loop_
_entity.id
_entity.type
_entity.pdbx_description
1 polymer ?
#
loop_
_entity_poly.entity_id
_entity_poly.type
_entity_poly.pdbx_seq_one_letter_code
_entity_poly.pdbx_strand_id
1 'polypeptide(L)'
;MPLPLQKATRLVAVHDVPLDCDIYEAADYPKSGPVFLFFHSGGLVVGDRSMVPPWLVQTCYKRQWPLLSASYRLLPQVFGNGLLDDAKAAYDFARSLGVGGANRHVIVGGASAGVFLATLIAHHLTPKPLALLSICGIPTFQHPFFNSSVLLPPDPITEEEVERYITEPVSIGKSPYSPEAVFSTEMLLPGGAKNPNFTRNPISLRKGSDQDLNRGLLYDYYLYENMFPILVGSSVDPGFDWTATDAEKLKQWPITILIQGDADDAVSPEVCSSVAEKLGTGKAVYCEAKGQDHLFEKTKFLEDALPGAPGSKAMTAVLKAINELGNAVTRQT
;
A
#
# COMPACT_ATOMS: atom_id res chain seq x y z
N MET A 1 27.39 5.82 -15.69
CA MET A 1 27.02 6.08 -14.28
C MET A 1 25.50 6.03 -14.21
N PRO A 2 24.90 5.39 -13.20
CA PRO A 2 23.44 5.36 -13.07
C PRO A 2 22.90 6.79 -12.89
N LEU A 3 21.81 7.11 -13.59
CA LEU A 3 21.20 8.43 -13.57
C LEU A 3 20.42 8.67 -12.27
N PRO A 4 20.33 9.92 -11.78
CA PRO A 4 19.61 10.22 -10.55
C PRO A 4 18.13 9.87 -10.67
N LEU A 5 17.53 9.44 -9.56
CA LEU A 5 16.09 9.24 -9.46
C LEU A 5 15.36 10.57 -9.63
N GLN A 6 14.34 10.58 -10.48
CA GLN A 6 13.46 11.73 -10.67
C GLN A 6 12.07 11.41 -10.15
N LYS A 7 11.36 12.46 -9.72
CA LYS A 7 9.94 12.39 -9.38
C LYS A 7 9.14 13.26 -10.34
N ALA A 8 8.10 12.71 -10.95
CA ALA A 8 7.12 13.45 -11.73
C ALA A 8 5.71 13.09 -11.29
N THR A 9 4.77 14.05 -11.32
CA THR A 9 3.35 13.78 -11.08
C THR A 9 2.61 13.77 -12.42
N ARG A 10 1.69 12.82 -12.59
CA ARG A 10 0.83 12.71 -13.78
C ARG A 10 -0.60 12.47 -13.36
N LEU A 11 -1.52 13.19 -14.00
CA LEU A 11 -2.94 12.91 -13.94
C LEU A 11 -3.22 11.57 -14.63
N VAL A 12 -3.88 10.67 -13.93
CA VAL A 12 -4.23 9.33 -14.38
C VAL A 12 -5.69 9.24 -14.81
N ALA A 13 -6.59 9.80 -14.01
CA ALA A 13 -8.01 9.83 -14.30
C ALA A 13 -8.67 11.06 -13.67
N VAL A 14 -9.86 11.38 -14.15
CA VAL A 14 -10.76 12.34 -13.52
C VAL A 14 -12.09 11.62 -13.36
N HIS A 15 -12.36 11.19 -12.13
CA HIS A 15 -13.69 10.72 -11.74
C HIS A 15 -14.45 11.94 -11.20
N ASP A 16 -14.84 11.96 -9.93
CA ASP A 16 -15.35 13.17 -9.27
C ASP A 16 -14.25 14.20 -9.01
N VAL A 17 -13.02 13.72 -8.80
CA VAL A 17 -11.82 14.51 -8.52
C VAL A 17 -10.63 14.01 -9.36
N PRO A 18 -9.62 14.85 -9.63
CA PRO A 18 -8.41 14.44 -10.32
C PRO A 18 -7.62 13.39 -9.51
N LEU A 19 -7.28 12.26 -10.13
CA LEU A 19 -6.46 11.21 -9.55
C LEU A 19 -5.08 11.24 -10.18
N ASP A 20 -4.07 11.57 -9.39
CA ASP A 20 -2.68 11.61 -9.84
C ASP A 20 -1.91 10.35 -9.41
N CYS A 21 -0.85 10.06 -10.16
CA CYS A 21 0.25 9.19 -9.74
C CYS A 21 1.55 10.00 -9.63
N ASP A 22 2.30 9.76 -8.56
CA ASP A 22 3.70 10.15 -8.46
C ASP A 22 4.57 9.03 -9.05
N ILE A 23 5.41 9.37 -10.02
CA ILE A 23 6.27 8.47 -10.77
C ILE A 23 7.71 8.70 -10.34
N TYR A 24 8.33 7.66 -9.83
CA TYR A 24 9.74 7.60 -9.46
C TYR A 24 10.48 6.73 -10.48
N GLU A 25 11.29 7.33 -11.34
CA GLU A 25 12.11 6.62 -12.32
C GLU A 25 13.42 7.37 -12.62
N ALA A 26 14.41 6.66 -13.16
CA ALA A 26 15.58 7.28 -13.80
C ALA A 26 15.44 7.17 -15.32
N ALA A 27 16.01 8.13 -16.06
CA ALA A 27 15.78 8.26 -17.50
C ALA A 27 16.29 7.07 -18.34
N ASP A 28 17.19 6.24 -17.79
CA ASP A 28 17.80 5.09 -18.44
C ASP A 28 17.11 3.74 -18.12
N TYR A 29 15.95 3.75 -17.45
CA TYR A 29 15.23 2.51 -17.14
C TYR A 29 14.73 1.80 -18.42
N PRO A 30 14.91 0.47 -18.53
CA PRO A 30 14.45 -0.28 -19.69
C PRO A 30 12.92 -0.28 -19.74
N LYS A 31 12.35 0.01 -20.91
CA LYS A 31 10.90 0.00 -21.12
C LYS A 31 10.29 -1.41 -21.20
N SER A 32 11.12 -2.43 -21.37
CA SER A 32 10.72 -3.85 -21.34
C SER A 32 10.53 -4.40 -19.92
N GLY A 33 11.09 -3.75 -18.90
CA GLY A 33 10.94 -4.18 -17.50
C GLY A 33 9.53 -3.88 -16.94
N PRO A 34 9.16 -4.50 -15.82
CA PRO A 34 7.88 -4.23 -15.18
C PRO A 34 7.82 -2.83 -14.56
N VAL A 35 6.60 -2.39 -14.25
CA VAL A 35 6.31 -1.21 -13.43
C VAL A 35 5.83 -1.68 -12.06
N PHE A 36 6.25 -1.01 -10.99
CA PHE A 36 5.70 -1.21 -9.67
C PHE A 36 4.59 -0.17 -9.42
N LEU A 37 3.36 -0.61 -9.18
CA LEU A 37 2.23 0.22 -8.79
C LEU A 37 1.96 0.05 -7.29
N PHE A 38 2.06 1.14 -6.55
CA PHE A 38 1.92 1.22 -5.10
C PHE A 38 0.70 2.04 -4.68
N PHE A 39 -0.03 1.55 -3.67
CA PHE A 39 -1.14 2.24 -3.02
C PHE A 39 -0.81 2.53 -1.55
N HIS A 40 -1.05 3.77 -1.11
CA HIS A 40 -0.70 4.23 0.22
C HIS A 40 -1.57 3.65 1.34
N SER A 41 -1.03 3.67 2.57
CA SER A 41 -1.76 3.33 3.80
C SER A 41 -2.71 4.43 4.26
N GLY A 42 -3.47 4.16 5.33
CA GLY A 42 -4.39 5.14 5.93
C GLY A 42 -5.83 4.64 6.09
N GLY A 43 -6.04 3.32 6.22
CA GLY A 43 -7.37 2.77 6.54
C GLY A 43 -8.45 2.99 5.48
N LEU A 44 -8.08 3.34 4.24
CA LEU A 44 -8.96 3.88 3.19
C LEU A 44 -9.61 5.23 3.51
N VAL A 45 -9.34 5.82 4.67
CA VAL A 45 -10.01 7.04 5.16
C VAL A 45 -9.07 8.26 5.17
N VAL A 46 -7.75 8.03 5.17
CA VAL A 46 -6.71 9.07 5.14
C VAL A 46 -5.51 8.63 4.31
N GLY A 47 -4.49 9.50 4.26
CA GLY A 47 -3.21 9.24 3.63
C GLY A 47 -3.13 9.77 2.21
N ASP A 48 -1.94 9.68 1.63
CA ASP A 48 -1.66 10.22 0.31
C ASP A 48 -0.50 9.52 -0.42
N ARG A 49 -0.43 9.72 -1.74
CA ARG A 49 0.57 9.09 -2.63
C ARG A 49 2.03 9.45 -2.30
N SER A 50 2.29 10.46 -1.49
CA SER A 50 3.64 10.79 -1.00
C SER A 50 4.10 9.89 0.15
N MET A 51 3.23 9.04 0.69
CA MET A 51 3.51 8.07 1.74
C MET A 51 4.18 6.78 1.22
N VAL A 52 5.08 6.91 0.24
CA VAL A 52 5.87 5.80 -0.28
C VAL A 52 7.10 5.56 0.63
N PRO A 53 7.37 4.31 1.06
CA PRO A 53 8.45 4.06 1.99
C PRO A 53 9.82 4.09 1.29
N PRO A 54 10.88 4.62 1.94
CA PRO A 54 12.18 4.82 1.30
C PRO A 54 12.83 3.54 0.77
N TRP A 55 12.73 2.42 1.50
CA TRP A 55 13.27 1.13 1.05
C TRP A 55 12.59 0.61 -0.23
N LEU A 56 11.29 0.89 -0.43
CA LEU A 56 10.58 0.45 -1.63
C LEU A 56 11.06 1.25 -2.85
N VAL A 57 11.21 2.57 -2.69
CA VAL A 57 11.80 3.43 -3.72
C VAL A 57 13.23 2.97 -4.03
N GLN A 58 14.03 2.70 -3.00
CA GLN A 58 15.40 2.20 -3.15
C GLN A 58 15.45 0.85 -3.89
N THR A 59 14.53 -0.06 -3.57
CA THR A 59 14.41 -1.38 -4.20
C THR A 59 14.07 -1.23 -5.68
N CYS A 60 13.04 -0.45 -5.99
CA CYS A 60 12.61 -0.21 -7.37
C CYS A 60 13.74 0.47 -8.17
N TYR A 61 14.47 1.40 -7.55
CA TYR A 61 15.61 2.04 -8.19
C TYR A 61 16.72 1.05 -8.54
N LYS A 62 17.13 0.21 -7.58
CA LYS A 62 18.18 -0.80 -7.78
C LYS A 62 17.79 -1.86 -8.80
N ARG A 63 16.49 -2.14 -8.94
CA ARG A 63 15.94 -3.10 -9.91
C ARG A 63 15.53 -2.46 -11.25
N GLN A 64 15.69 -1.15 -11.39
CA GLN A 64 15.28 -0.36 -12.57
C GLN A 64 13.79 -0.52 -12.91
N TRP A 65 12.95 -0.62 -11.89
CA TRP A 65 11.50 -0.65 -12.01
C TRP A 65 10.97 0.78 -11.77
N PRO A 66 10.29 1.41 -12.74
CA PRO A 66 9.54 2.62 -12.45
C PRO A 66 8.53 2.34 -11.34
N LEU A 67 8.48 3.21 -10.34
CA LEU A 67 7.55 3.11 -9.22
C LEU A 67 6.48 4.19 -9.33
N LEU A 68 5.23 3.77 -9.45
CA LEU A 68 4.04 4.61 -9.47
C LEU A 68 3.39 4.54 -8.10
N SER A 69 3.24 5.68 -7.42
CA SER A 69 2.45 5.80 -6.20
C SER A 69 1.13 6.50 -6.53
N ALA A 70 0.02 5.79 -6.40
CA ALA A 70 -1.29 6.22 -6.86
C ALA A 70 -2.14 6.87 -5.77
N SER A 71 -2.83 7.96 -6.12
CA SER A 71 -3.97 8.47 -5.35
C SER A 71 -5.22 7.64 -5.61
N TYR A 72 -6.05 7.47 -4.57
CA TYR A 72 -7.40 6.91 -4.65
C TYR A 72 -8.34 7.72 -3.75
N ARG A 73 -9.65 7.73 -4.06
CA ARG A 73 -10.69 8.42 -3.30
C ARG A 73 -10.94 7.68 -1.98
N LEU A 74 -11.23 8.43 -0.92
CA LEU A 74 -11.31 7.90 0.44
C LEU A 74 -12.75 7.54 0.83
N LEU A 75 -12.90 6.54 1.71
CA LEU A 75 -14.15 6.27 2.41
C LEU A 75 -14.46 7.43 3.38
N PRO A 76 -15.75 7.70 3.68
CA PRO A 76 -16.93 7.03 3.15
C PRO A 76 -17.50 7.66 1.87
N GLN A 77 -16.86 8.70 1.32
CA GLN A 77 -17.40 9.40 0.16
C GLN A 77 -17.41 8.54 -1.11
N VAL A 78 -16.52 7.55 -1.19
CA VAL A 78 -16.50 6.55 -2.25
C VAL A 78 -16.45 5.15 -1.68
N PHE A 79 -17.43 4.32 -2.05
CA PHE A 79 -17.55 2.92 -1.65
C PHE A 79 -16.74 1.99 -2.56
N GLY A 80 -16.77 0.68 -2.29
CA GLY A 80 -15.94 -0.32 -2.99
C GLY A 80 -15.89 -0.21 -4.51
N ASN A 81 -17.00 0.05 -5.21
CA ASN A 81 -17.00 0.17 -6.67
C ASN A 81 -16.12 1.33 -7.15
N GLY A 82 -16.15 2.48 -6.47
CA GLY A 82 -15.29 3.59 -6.86
C GLY A 82 -13.83 3.38 -6.46
N LEU A 83 -13.55 2.63 -5.38
CA LEU A 83 -12.19 2.17 -5.08
C LEU A 83 -11.66 1.23 -6.17
N LEU A 84 -12.50 0.34 -6.70
CA LEU A 84 -12.16 -0.53 -7.83
C LEU A 84 -11.92 0.28 -9.11
N ASP A 85 -12.75 1.30 -9.40
CA ASP A 85 -12.54 2.20 -10.53
C ASP A 85 -11.19 2.93 -10.43
N ASP A 86 -10.84 3.42 -9.24
CA ASP A 86 -9.57 4.11 -8.99
C ASP A 86 -8.38 3.16 -9.16
N ALA A 87 -8.47 1.95 -8.62
CA ALA A 87 -7.45 0.91 -8.77
C ALA A 87 -7.27 0.50 -10.25
N LYS A 88 -8.38 0.38 -10.99
CA LYS A 88 -8.38 0.06 -12.41
C LYS A 88 -7.70 1.17 -13.23
N ALA A 89 -8.05 2.43 -12.99
CA ALA A 89 -7.44 3.56 -13.68
C ALA A 89 -5.91 3.60 -13.46
N ALA A 90 -5.46 3.42 -12.22
CA ALA A 90 -4.05 3.36 -11.88
C ALA A 90 -3.33 2.16 -12.55
N TYR A 91 -3.99 0.99 -12.58
CA TYR A 91 -3.45 -0.20 -13.22
C TYR A 91 -3.30 -0.04 -14.74
N ASP A 92 -4.33 0.47 -15.42
CA ASP A 92 -4.29 0.72 -16.86
C ASP A 92 -3.22 1.75 -17.22
N PHE A 93 -3.09 2.80 -16.42
CA PHE A 93 -2.01 3.78 -16.59
C PHE A 93 -0.63 3.15 -16.41
N ALA A 94 -0.42 2.35 -15.36
CA ALA A 94 0.84 1.65 -15.12
C ALA A 94 1.24 0.73 -16.29
N ARG A 95 0.27 0.03 -16.89
CA ARG A 95 0.50 -0.83 -18.06
C ARG A 95 0.89 -0.05 -19.31
N SER A 96 0.38 1.17 -19.49
CA SER A 96 0.70 2.01 -20.64
C SER A 96 1.96 2.88 -20.46
N LEU A 97 2.59 2.86 -19.28
CA LEU A 97 3.64 3.80 -18.92
C LEU A 97 4.87 3.73 -19.85
N GLY A 98 5.04 4.80 -20.63
CA GLY A 98 6.20 4.98 -21.51
C GLY A 98 6.24 4.01 -22.69
N VAL A 99 5.13 3.34 -22.99
CA VAL A 99 5.00 2.41 -24.12
C VAL A 99 3.87 2.87 -25.04
N GLY A 100 4.19 3.19 -26.29
CA GLY A 100 3.26 3.77 -27.27
C GLY A 100 2.26 2.76 -27.84
N GLY A 101 1.40 2.20 -27.01
CA GLY A 101 0.35 1.25 -27.40
C GLY A 101 0.63 -0.23 -27.08
N ALA A 102 1.81 -0.55 -26.54
CA ALA A 102 2.07 -1.86 -25.92
C ALA A 102 1.64 -1.86 -24.44
N ASN A 103 1.62 -3.04 -23.81
CA ASN A 103 1.33 -3.18 -22.38
C ASN A 103 2.57 -3.69 -21.63
N ARG A 104 2.91 -3.02 -20.53
CA ARG A 104 3.92 -3.47 -19.58
C ARG A 104 3.31 -4.44 -18.59
N HIS A 105 4.16 -5.32 -18.09
CA HIS A 105 3.85 -6.07 -16.89
C HIS A 105 3.88 -5.17 -15.66
N VAL A 106 3.00 -5.45 -14.70
CA VAL A 106 2.85 -4.64 -13.49
C VAL A 106 2.99 -5.52 -12.26
N ILE A 107 3.83 -5.09 -11.34
CA ILE A 107 3.85 -5.54 -9.94
C ILE A 107 2.93 -4.59 -9.19
N VAL A 108 1.99 -5.12 -8.41
CA VAL A 108 1.14 -4.28 -7.55
C VAL A 108 1.54 -4.45 -6.10
N GLY A 109 1.33 -3.42 -5.29
CA GLY A 109 1.52 -3.53 -3.87
C GLY A 109 0.91 -2.35 -3.12
N GLY A 110 0.93 -2.45 -1.81
CA GLY A 110 0.44 -1.39 -0.95
C GLY A 110 0.87 -1.59 0.48
N ALA A 111 0.55 -0.61 1.31
CA ALA A 111 0.77 -0.66 2.74
C ALA A 111 -0.55 -0.56 3.49
N SER A 112 -0.77 -1.36 4.55
CA SER A 112 -2.02 -1.37 5.31
C SER A 112 -3.23 -1.53 4.38
N ALA A 113 -4.25 -0.67 4.51
CA ALA A 113 -5.40 -0.61 3.62
C ALA A 113 -5.08 -0.43 2.12
N GLY A 114 -3.91 0.11 1.76
CA GLY A 114 -3.48 0.19 0.36
C GLY A 114 -3.34 -1.18 -0.32
N VAL A 115 -3.09 -2.24 0.46
CA VAL A 115 -3.07 -3.63 -0.04
C VAL A 115 -4.42 -4.06 -0.58
N PHE A 116 -5.51 -3.51 -0.06
CA PHE A 116 -6.85 -3.79 -0.55
C PHE A 116 -7.00 -3.38 -2.02
N LEU A 117 -6.56 -2.16 -2.39
CA LEU A 117 -6.59 -1.68 -3.79
C LEU A 117 -5.77 -2.58 -4.72
N ALA A 118 -4.59 -3.01 -4.29
CA ALA A 118 -3.76 -3.97 -5.03
C ALA A 118 -4.45 -5.33 -5.20
N THR A 119 -5.21 -5.76 -4.18
CA THR A 119 -5.96 -7.01 -4.19
C THR A 119 -7.21 -6.93 -5.08
N LEU A 120 -7.87 -5.76 -5.16
CA LEU A 120 -8.96 -5.51 -6.11
C LEU A 120 -8.49 -5.72 -7.56
N ILE A 121 -7.30 -5.25 -7.90
CA ILE A 121 -6.69 -5.51 -9.22
C ILE A 121 -6.55 -7.02 -9.45
N ALA A 122 -6.00 -7.74 -8.47
CA ALA A 122 -5.79 -9.18 -8.58
C ALA A 122 -7.12 -9.97 -8.68
N HIS A 123 -8.18 -9.55 -8.01
CA HIS A 123 -9.51 -10.16 -8.14
C HIS A 123 -10.15 -9.88 -9.50
N HIS A 124 -10.23 -8.62 -9.91
CA HIS A 124 -11.17 -8.17 -10.93
C HIS A 124 -10.56 -7.96 -12.31
N LEU A 125 -9.26 -7.69 -12.41
CA LEU A 125 -8.67 -7.24 -13.67
C LEU A 125 -7.93 -8.36 -14.40
N THR A 126 -7.80 -8.18 -15.72
CA THR A 126 -7.03 -9.03 -16.62
C THR A 126 -6.27 -8.15 -17.61
N PRO A 127 -4.98 -8.41 -17.88
CA PRO A 127 -4.16 -9.48 -17.32
C PRO A 127 -3.94 -9.32 -15.81
N LYS A 128 -3.57 -10.41 -15.13
CA LYS A 128 -3.20 -10.37 -13.71
C LYS A 128 -1.86 -9.65 -13.54
N PRO A 129 -1.61 -8.99 -12.40
CA PRO A 129 -0.28 -8.48 -12.07
C PRO A 129 0.71 -9.65 -11.98
N LEU A 130 2.01 -9.38 -12.19
CA LEU A 130 3.05 -10.40 -12.07
C LEU A 130 3.18 -10.92 -10.63
N ALA A 131 3.09 -10.00 -9.69
CA ALA A 131 3.21 -10.26 -8.27
C ALA A 131 2.45 -9.19 -7.48
N LEU A 132 2.08 -9.54 -6.25
CA LEU A 132 1.45 -8.67 -5.27
C LEU A 132 2.34 -8.58 -4.03
N LEU A 133 2.69 -7.36 -3.60
CA LEU A 133 3.41 -7.10 -2.35
C LEU A 133 2.48 -6.47 -1.31
N SER A 134 2.23 -7.18 -0.23
CA SER A 134 1.48 -6.71 0.93
C SER A 134 2.44 -6.26 2.03
N ILE A 135 2.28 -5.03 2.54
CA ILE A 135 3.09 -4.48 3.63
C ILE A 135 2.18 -4.13 4.82
N CYS A 136 2.25 -4.92 5.90
CA CYS A 136 1.38 -4.84 7.07
C CYS A 136 -0.09 -4.68 6.67
N GLY A 137 -0.54 -5.51 5.74
CA GLY A 137 -1.62 -5.20 4.81
C GLY A 137 -3.02 -5.66 5.20
N ILE A 138 -4.01 -5.06 4.55
CA ILE A 138 -5.41 -5.52 4.57
C ILE A 138 -5.76 -6.07 3.17
N PRO A 139 -5.48 -7.35 2.87
CA PRO A 139 -5.87 -7.98 1.60
C PRO A 139 -7.39 -8.11 1.42
N THR A 140 -8.16 -8.16 2.51
CA THR A 140 -9.63 -8.26 2.48
C THR A 140 -10.22 -7.67 3.76
N PHE A 141 -11.40 -7.09 3.66
CA PHE A 141 -12.23 -6.65 4.79
C PHE A 141 -13.23 -7.73 5.21
N GLN A 142 -13.25 -8.91 4.58
CA GLN A 142 -14.12 -10.03 5.00
C GLN A 142 -13.56 -10.83 6.20
N HIS A 143 -12.36 -10.51 6.69
CA HIS A 143 -11.79 -11.18 7.86
C HIS A 143 -12.55 -10.80 9.15
N PRO A 144 -12.73 -11.72 10.13
CA PRO A 144 -13.44 -11.44 11.38
C PRO A 144 -13.01 -10.19 12.14
N PHE A 145 -11.73 -9.81 12.00
CA PHE A 145 -11.19 -8.55 12.55
C PHE A 145 -12.05 -7.33 12.20
N PHE A 146 -12.65 -7.27 11.01
CA PHE A 146 -13.46 -6.12 10.54
C PHE A 146 -14.96 -6.25 10.80
N ASN A 147 -15.40 -7.31 11.47
CA ASN A 147 -16.81 -7.55 11.79
C ASN A 147 -17.06 -8.10 13.21
N SER A 148 -16.10 -7.89 14.11
CA SER A 148 -16.15 -8.35 15.51
C SER A 148 -16.10 -7.21 16.53
N SER A 149 -16.42 -5.98 16.12
CA SER A 149 -16.38 -4.76 16.95
C SER A 149 -15.06 -4.58 17.70
N VAL A 150 -13.95 -4.70 16.97
CA VAL A 150 -12.61 -4.54 17.54
C VAL A 150 -12.44 -3.10 18.01
N LEU A 151 -12.11 -2.96 19.30
CA LEU A 151 -11.87 -1.68 19.94
C LEU A 151 -10.36 -1.47 20.11
N LEU A 152 -9.78 -0.58 19.30
CA LEU A 152 -8.37 -0.20 19.36
C LEU A 152 -8.07 0.91 20.37
N PRO A 153 -8.80 2.06 20.37
CA PRO A 153 -8.66 3.06 21.42
C PRO A 153 -9.24 2.56 22.76
N PRO A 154 -8.95 3.20 23.90
CA PRO A 154 -9.53 2.83 25.19
C PRO A 154 -11.05 2.90 25.24
N ASP A 155 -11.64 3.85 24.51
CA ASP A 155 -13.09 4.11 24.47
C ASP A 155 -13.56 4.16 23.01
N PRO A 156 -14.78 3.69 22.69
CA PRO A 156 -15.34 3.78 21.35
C PRO A 156 -15.46 5.23 20.87
N ILE A 157 -15.12 5.46 19.60
CA ILE A 157 -15.37 6.73 18.92
C ILE A 157 -16.87 6.85 18.62
N THR A 158 -17.47 7.99 18.92
CA THR A 158 -18.90 8.25 18.70
C THR A 158 -19.16 8.76 17.27
N GLU A 159 -20.40 8.62 16.79
CA GLU A 159 -20.80 9.17 15.49
C GLU A 159 -20.64 10.70 15.44
N GLU A 160 -20.90 11.41 16.54
CA GLU A 160 -20.72 12.87 16.65
C GLU A 160 -19.26 13.30 16.38
N GLU A 161 -18.28 12.51 16.85
CA GLU A 161 -16.85 12.80 16.63
C GLU A 161 -16.41 12.66 15.16
N VAL A 162 -17.12 11.83 14.38
CA VAL A 162 -16.81 11.56 12.98
C VAL A 162 -17.78 12.15 11.97
N GLU A 163 -18.91 12.73 12.42
CA GLU A 163 -19.98 13.25 11.56
C GLU A 163 -19.45 14.22 10.49
N ARG A 164 -18.56 15.13 10.90
CA ARG A 164 -17.91 16.09 9.97
C ARG A 164 -17.12 15.42 8.85
N TYR A 165 -16.56 14.24 9.09
CA TYR A 165 -15.75 13.47 8.14
C TYR A 165 -16.60 12.54 7.28
N ILE A 166 -17.77 12.13 7.77
CA ILE A 166 -18.75 11.38 6.99
C ILE A 166 -19.40 12.29 5.94
N THR A 167 -19.66 13.54 6.30
CA THR A 167 -20.41 14.50 5.47
C THR A 167 -19.54 15.39 4.58
N GLU A 168 -18.21 15.29 4.68
CA GLU A 168 -17.31 16.09 3.83
C GLU A 168 -17.40 15.68 2.34
N PRO A 169 -17.03 16.58 1.40
CA PRO A 169 -16.94 16.25 -0.02
C PRO A 169 -15.92 15.15 -0.31
N VAL A 170 -16.03 14.51 -1.48
CA VAL A 170 -15.06 13.51 -1.97
C VAL A 170 -13.64 14.06 -1.86
N SER A 171 -12.79 13.31 -1.17
CA SER A 171 -11.40 13.70 -0.94
C SER A 171 -10.42 12.62 -1.42
N ILE A 172 -9.26 13.08 -1.84
CA ILE A 172 -8.06 12.27 -2.10
C ILE A 172 -6.92 12.92 -1.34
N GLY A 173 -6.01 12.13 -0.77
CA GLY A 173 -4.60 12.50 -0.67
C GLY A 173 -4.19 13.82 0.01
N LYS A 174 -5.08 14.57 0.65
CA LYS A 174 -4.79 15.89 1.24
C LYS A 174 -5.75 16.19 2.38
N SER A 175 -5.57 15.49 3.50
CA SER A 175 -5.97 16.11 4.77
C SER A 175 -5.06 17.33 5.00
N PRO A 176 -5.56 18.46 5.55
CA PRO A 176 -4.72 19.60 5.93
C PRO A 176 -3.58 19.24 6.92
N TYR A 177 -3.56 18.02 7.42
CA TYR A 177 -2.53 17.41 8.27
C TYR A 177 -1.75 16.27 7.58
N SER A 178 -1.67 16.25 6.23
CA SER A 178 -0.85 15.25 5.54
C SER A 178 0.56 15.29 6.14
N PRO A 179 1.06 14.18 6.71
CA PRO A 179 2.44 14.12 7.17
C PRO A 179 3.33 14.47 5.98
N GLU A 180 4.42 15.20 6.22
CA GLU A 180 5.39 15.49 5.15
C GLU A 180 5.70 14.22 4.36
N ALA A 181 5.86 14.37 3.04
CA ALA A 181 6.17 13.27 2.14
C ALA A 181 7.20 12.33 2.77
N VAL A 182 6.82 11.07 2.97
CA VAL A 182 7.62 10.08 3.70
C VAL A 182 9.00 9.94 3.07
N PHE A 183 9.04 10.03 1.74
CA PHE A 183 10.25 10.00 0.93
C PHE A 183 10.48 11.31 0.14
N SER A 184 11.75 11.71 0.04
CA SER A 184 12.25 12.72 -0.91
C SER A 184 13.30 12.09 -1.82
N THR A 185 13.37 12.48 -3.09
CA THR A 185 14.39 12.01 -4.03
C THR A 185 15.81 12.30 -3.55
N GLU A 186 15.99 13.35 -2.74
CA GLU A 186 17.27 13.73 -2.13
C GLU A 186 17.75 12.75 -1.06
N MET A 187 16.88 11.85 -0.57
CA MET A 187 17.26 10.79 0.36
C MET A 187 18.08 9.69 -0.32
N LEU A 188 18.21 9.69 -1.64
CA LEU A 188 19.04 8.74 -2.40
C LEU A 188 20.18 9.45 -3.14
N LEU A 189 21.37 8.88 -3.06
CA LEU A 189 22.49 9.27 -3.90
C LEU A 189 22.32 8.73 -5.33
N PRO A 190 22.97 9.32 -6.34
CA PRO A 190 23.17 8.67 -7.64
C PRO A 190 23.81 7.29 -7.43
N GLY A 191 23.08 6.22 -7.74
CA GLY A 191 23.46 4.84 -7.42
C GLY A 191 22.56 4.14 -6.40
N GLY A 192 21.60 4.85 -5.79
CA GLY A 192 20.54 4.26 -4.98
C GLY A 192 20.94 3.89 -3.55
N ALA A 193 22.09 4.36 -3.08
CA ALA A 193 22.43 4.30 -1.65
C ALA A 193 21.69 5.40 -0.89
N LYS A 194 21.35 5.15 0.38
CA LYS A 194 20.83 6.18 1.30
C LYS A 194 21.81 7.36 1.35
N ASN A 195 21.29 8.58 1.24
CA ASN A 195 22.09 9.80 1.38
C ASN A 195 22.32 10.13 2.86
N PRO A 196 23.54 10.00 3.40
CA PRO A 196 23.82 10.27 4.80
C PRO A 196 23.75 11.76 5.15
N ASN A 197 23.83 12.64 4.14
CA ASN A 197 23.82 14.09 4.33
C ASN A 197 22.40 14.69 4.23
N PHE A 198 21.38 13.89 3.90
CA PHE A 198 20.01 14.36 3.86
C PHE A 198 19.52 14.61 5.29
N THR A 199 19.17 15.85 5.59
CA THR A 199 18.48 16.23 6.82
C THR A 199 17.09 16.74 6.45
N ARG A 200 16.06 16.22 7.13
CA ARG A 200 14.71 16.78 7.00
C ARG A 200 14.66 18.04 7.87
N ASN A 201 14.14 19.13 7.33
CA ASN A 201 13.88 20.32 8.15
C ASN A 201 12.97 19.91 9.34
N PRO A 202 13.24 20.39 10.56
CA PRO A 202 12.36 20.12 11.69
C PRO A 202 10.95 20.60 11.34
N ILE A 203 9.99 19.69 11.39
CA ILE A 203 8.59 19.98 11.09
C ILE A 203 8.11 21.04 12.08
N SER A 204 7.68 22.20 11.57
CA SER A 204 6.76 23.04 12.35
C SER A 204 5.44 22.31 12.38
N LEU A 205 5.25 21.41 13.36
CA LEU A 205 3.92 20.93 13.70
C LEU A 205 3.10 22.19 13.95
N ARG A 206 2.20 22.56 13.04
CA ARG A 206 1.16 23.51 13.41
C ARG A 206 0.48 22.86 14.60
N LYS A 207 0.59 23.50 15.77
CA LYS A 207 -0.28 23.18 16.90
C LYS A 207 -1.69 23.49 16.42
N GLY A 208 -2.33 22.51 15.78
CA GLY A 208 -3.78 22.47 15.72
C GLY A 208 -4.26 22.51 17.15
N SER A 209 -5.30 23.29 17.42
CA SER A 209 -6.01 23.20 18.69
C SER A 209 -6.43 21.75 18.92
N ASP A 210 -6.58 21.31 20.17
CA ASP A 210 -7.03 19.96 20.56
C ASP A 210 -8.39 19.53 19.93
N GLN A 211 -9.05 20.40 19.15
CA GLN A 211 -10.26 20.16 18.36
C GLN A 211 -10.01 19.79 16.87
N ASP A 212 -8.76 19.77 16.42
CA ASP A 212 -8.38 19.33 15.07
C ASP A 212 -8.26 17.78 15.02
N LEU A 213 -9.40 17.13 15.22
CA LEU A 213 -9.56 15.67 15.19
C LEU A 213 -8.99 15.09 13.88
N ASN A 214 -8.20 14.03 13.97
CA ASN A 214 -7.62 13.35 12.82
C ASN A 214 -8.72 12.58 12.07
N ARG A 215 -8.92 12.82 10.76
CA ARG A 215 -9.84 12.03 9.92
C ARG A 215 -9.61 10.51 10.03
N GLY A 216 -8.43 10.09 10.49
CA GLY A 216 -8.11 8.70 10.83
C GLY A 216 -9.05 8.05 11.85
N LEU A 217 -9.75 8.83 12.68
CA LEU A 217 -10.78 8.32 13.61
C LEU A 217 -11.88 7.51 12.90
N LEU A 218 -12.15 7.80 11.62
CA LEU A 218 -13.07 7.01 10.82
C LEU A 218 -12.66 5.53 10.76
N TYR A 219 -11.36 5.21 10.78
CA TYR A 219 -10.91 3.82 10.76
C TYR A 219 -11.34 3.10 12.04
N ASP A 220 -11.05 3.69 13.21
CA ASP A 220 -11.40 3.10 14.51
C ASP A 220 -12.91 3.00 14.67
N TYR A 221 -13.65 4.05 14.28
CA TYR A 221 -15.10 4.08 14.27
C TYR A 221 -15.69 2.96 13.39
N TYR A 222 -15.27 2.85 12.12
CA TYR A 222 -15.79 1.82 11.21
C TYR A 222 -15.36 0.40 11.57
N LEU A 223 -14.21 0.24 12.20
CA LEU A 223 -13.76 -1.05 12.73
C LEU A 223 -14.66 -1.51 13.88
N TYR A 224 -14.96 -0.62 14.82
CA TYR A 224 -15.82 -0.92 15.96
C TYR A 224 -17.29 -1.13 15.55
N GLU A 225 -17.80 -0.30 14.64
CA GLU A 225 -19.17 -0.38 14.12
C GLU A 225 -19.36 -1.46 13.03
N ASN A 226 -18.33 -2.24 12.71
CA ASN A 226 -18.36 -3.31 11.70
C ASN A 226 -18.76 -2.83 10.30
N MET A 227 -18.41 -1.60 9.95
CA MET A 227 -18.88 -0.94 8.74
C MET A 227 -18.07 -1.31 7.51
N PHE A 228 -16.79 -1.69 7.66
CA PHE A 228 -15.93 -1.95 6.51
C PHE A 228 -16.49 -2.96 5.48
N PRO A 229 -16.98 -4.16 5.87
CA PRO A 229 -17.59 -5.09 4.91
C PRO A 229 -18.77 -4.50 4.12
N ILE A 230 -19.54 -3.60 4.76
CA ILE A 230 -20.67 -2.89 4.15
C ILE A 230 -20.16 -1.82 3.18
N LEU A 231 -19.18 -1.02 3.61
CA LEU A 231 -18.62 0.08 2.84
C LEU A 231 -17.89 -0.41 1.59
N VAL A 232 -17.18 -1.54 1.66
CA VAL A 232 -16.52 -2.12 0.48
C VAL A 232 -17.47 -2.99 -0.35
N GLY A 233 -18.40 -3.70 0.29
CA GLY A 233 -19.36 -4.58 -0.37
C GLY A 233 -18.75 -5.90 -0.89
N SER A 234 -19.47 -7.01 -0.69
CA SER A 234 -18.99 -8.35 -1.02
C SER A 234 -18.81 -8.61 -2.52
N SER A 235 -19.46 -7.85 -3.39
CA SER A 235 -19.24 -7.94 -4.85
C SER A 235 -17.86 -7.43 -5.27
N VAL A 236 -17.31 -6.47 -4.51
CA VAL A 236 -15.98 -5.88 -4.74
C VAL A 236 -14.93 -6.62 -3.93
N ASP A 237 -15.24 -7.00 -2.69
CA ASP A 237 -14.38 -7.80 -1.83
C ASP A 237 -14.96 -9.22 -1.64
N PRO A 238 -14.66 -10.16 -2.56
CA PRO A 238 -15.14 -11.53 -2.45
C PRO A 238 -14.42 -12.34 -1.36
N GLY A 239 -13.50 -11.74 -0.59
CA GLY A 239 -12.63 -12.45 0.33
C GLY A 239 -11.74 -13.48 -0.36
N PHE A 240 -11.34 -14.52 0.40
CA PHE A 240 -10.42 -15.56 -0.06
C PHE A 240 -10.96 -16.99 0.06
N ASP A 241 -12.21 -17.19 0.51
CA ASP A 241 -12.78 -18.53 0.67
C ASP A 241 -13.00 -19.24 -0.68
N TRP A 242 -13.05 -18.48 -1.77
CA TRP A 242 -13.09 -19.02 -3.13
C TRP A 242 -11.87 -19.90 -3.47
N THR A 243 -10.73 -19.78 -2.76
CA THR A 243 -9.54 -20.59 -3.08
C THR A 243 -9.77 -22.08 -2.87
N ALA A 244 -10.74 -22.45 -2.02
CA ALA A 244 -11.14 -23.83 -1.80
C ALA A 244 -11.97 -24.43 -2.96
N THR A 245 -12.54 -23.59 -3.83
CA THR A 245 -13.52 -24.01 -4.85
C THR A 245 -13.13 -23.62 -6.28
N ASP A 246 -12.22 -22.66 -6.47
CA ASP A 246 -11.83 -22.15 -7.78
C ASP A 246 -10.32 -22.30 -8.03
N ALA A 247 -9.92 -23.51 -8.41
CA ALA A 247 -8.53 -23.88 -8.68
C ALA A 247 -7.94 -23.13 -9.91
N GLU A 248 -8.76 -22.80 -10.91
CA GLU A 248 -8.29 -22.09 -12.10
C GLU A 248 -7.99 -20.61 -11.78
N LYS A 249 -8.85 -19.94 -10.99
CA LYS A 249 -8.54 -18.61 -10.47
C LYS A 249 -7.32 -18.63 -9.58
N LEU A 250 -7.16 -19.65 -8.72
CA LEU A 250 -5.97 -19.79 -7.87
C LEU A 250 -4.70 -19.96 -8.72
N LYS A 251 -4.75 -20.77 -9.78
CA LYS A 251 -3.63 -20.94 -10.72
C LYS A 251 -3.23 -19.64 -11.41
N GLN A 252 -4.20 -18.78 -11.74
CA GLN A 252 -3.96 -17.46 -12.34
C GLN A 252 -3.58 -16.38 -11.32
N TRP A 253 -3.82 -16.61 -10.03
CA TRP A 253 -3.52 -15.64 -8.97
C TRP A 253 -2.03 -15.25 -8.97
N PRO A 254 -1.68 -13.95 -8.80
CA PRO A 254 -0.30 -13.51 -8.71
C PRO A 254 0.43 -14.15 -7.52
N ILE A 255 1.75 -14.34 -7.65
CA ILE A 255 2.56 -14.65 -6.46
C ILE A 255 2.44 -13.48 -5.48
N THR A 256 2.01 -13.77 -4.26
CA THR A 256 1.67 -12.81 -3.22
C THR A 256 2.73 -12.89 -2.13
N ILE A 257 3.47 -11.81 -1.89
CA ILE A 257 4.47 -11.72 -0.83
C ILE A 257 3.90 -10.81 0.26
N LEU A 258 3.79 -11.30 1.49
CA LEU A 258 3.18 -10.60 2.60
C LEU A 258 4.23 -10.34 3.68
N ILE A 259 4.43 -9.07 4.03
CA ILE A 259 5.27 -8.64 5.16
C ILE A 259 4.31 -8.25 6.28
N GLN A 260 4.50 -8.80 7.47
CA GLN A 260 3.60 -8.53 8.60
C GLN A 260 4.40 -8.52 9.91
N GLY A 261 4.21 -7.50 10.74
CA GLY A 261 4.69 -7.51 12.12
C GLY A 261 3.81 -8.41 12.98
N ASP A 262 4.40 -9.22 13.87
CA ASP A 262 3.64 -10.09 14.79
C ASP A 262 3.08 -9.36 16.03
N ALA A 263 3.50 -8.11 16.24
CA ALA A 263 3.03 -7.21 17.29
C ALA A 263 2.25 -6.02 16.71
N ASP A 264 1.67 -6.18 15.51
CA ASP A 264 0.81 -5.19 14.87
C ASP A 264 -0.51 -5.06 15.64
N ASP A 265 -0.72 -3.90 16.25
CA ASP A 265 -1.90 -3.57 17.05
C ASP A 265 -2.97 -2.83 16.25
N ALA A 266 -2.66 -2.33 15.05
CA ALA A 266 -3.61 -1.62 14.20
C ALA A 266 -4.38 -2.56 13.26
N VAL A 267 -3.76 -3.66 12.85
CA VAL A 267 -4.36 -4.72 12.03
C VAL A 267 -3.89 -6.07 12.57
N SER A 268 -4.84 -6.94 12.94
CA SER A 268 -4.48 -8.29 13.39
C SER A 268 -3.59 -9.00 12.36
N PRO A 269 -2.43 -9.55 12.76
CA PRO A 269 -1.56 -10.32 11.86
C PRO A 269 -2.28 -11.49 11.16
N GLU A 270 -3.35 -12.00 11.77
CA GLU A 270 -4.21 -13.07 11.23
C GLU A 270 -4.86 -12.69 9.89
N VAL A 271 -5.09 -11.40 9.64
CA VAL A 271 -5.64 -10.93 8.36
C VAL A 271 -4.71 -11.32 7.21
N CYS A 272 -3.40 -11.16 7.37
CA CYS A 272 -2.42 -11.54 6.35
C CYS A 272 -2.11 -13.05 6.39
N SER A 273 -1.93 -13.66 7.57
CA SER A 273 -1.57 -15.08 7.65
C SER A 273 -2.69 -15.99 7.11
N SER A 274 -3.96 -15.69 7.41
CA SER A 274 -5.09 -16.47 6.89
C SER A 274 -5.21 -16.41 5.36
N VAL A 275 -4.90 -15.27 4.74
CA VAL A 275 -4.84 -15.16 3.28
C VAL A 275 -3.66 -15.94 2.71
N ALA A 276 -2.50 -15.89 3.36
CA ALA A 276 -1.34 -16.69 2.95
C ALA A 276 -1.63 -18.20 3.00
N GLU A 277 -2.32 -18.66 4.04
CA GLU A 277 -2.76 -20.05 4.19
C GLU A 277 -3.75 -20.45 3.09
N LYS A 278 -4.78 -19.62 2.84
CA LYS A 278 -5.80 -19.87 1.80
C LYS A 278 -5.23 -19.92 0.39
N LEU A 279 -4.23 -19.09 0.09
CA LEU A 279 -3.52 -19.12 -1.20
C LEU A 279 -2.54 -20.30 -1.30
N GLY A 280 -2.00 -20.76 -0.18
CA GLY A 280 -1.03 -21.83 -0.10
C GLY A 280 0.38 -21.44 -0.53
N THR A 281 1.36 -22.27 -0.18
CA THR A 281 2.80 -21.99 -0.36
C THR A 281 3.24 -21.88 -1.83
N GLY A 282 2.43 -22.36 -2.77
CA GLY A 282 2.67 -22.19 -4.20
C GLY A 282 2.34 -20.78 -4.72
N LYS A 283 1.53 -20.01 -3.99
CA LYS A 283 1.06 -18.68 -4.37
C LYS A 283 1.32 -17.59 -3.34
N ALA A 284 1.63 -17.93 -2.11
CA ALA A 284 1.92 -16.98 -1.06
C ALA A 284 3.26 -17.24 -0.35
N VAL A 285 3.96 -16.16 -0.01
CA VAL A 285 5.09 -16.17 0.91
C VAL A 285 4.81 -15.19 2.04
N TYR A 286 4.71 -15.72 3.26
CA TYR A 286 4.53 -14.93 4.47
C TYR A 286 5.88 -14.64 5.13
N CYS A 287 6.16 -13.36 5.36
CA CYS A 287 7.39 -12.81 5.91
C CYS A 287 7.06 -12.09 7.22
N GLU A 288 7.01 -12.85 8.31
CA GLU A 288 6.81 -12.33 9.66
C GLU A 288 8.02 -11.52 10.15
N ALA A 289 7.76 -10.34 10.72
CA ALA A 289 8.74 -9.49 11.37
C ALA A 289 8.50 -9.51 12.90
N LYS A 290 9.32 -10.29 13.61
CA LYS A 290 9.14 -10.52 15.05
C LYS A 290 9.34 -9.26 15.91
N GLY A 291 8.46 -9.06 16.87
CA GLY A 291 8.37 -7.92 17.77
C GLY A 291 8.10 -6.59 17.08
N GLN A 292 7.55 -6.59 15.86
CA GLN A 292 7.34 -5.36 15.09
C GLN A 292 5.87 -4.95 15.04
N ASP A 293 5.64 -3.65 15.20
CA ASP A 293 4.32 -3.02 15.10
C ASP A 293 3.92 -2.75 13.63
N HIS A 294 2.68 -2.32 13.44
CA HIS A 294 2.15 -1.81 12.19
C HIS A 294 3.12 -0.83 11.48
N LEU A 295 3.42 -1.11 10.21
CA LEU A 295 4.23 -0.21 9.37
C LEU A 295 5.59 0.17 10.00
N PHE A 296 6.21 -0.73 10.77
CA PHE A 296 7.55 -0.57 11.36
C PHE A 296 8.63 -0.12 10.35
N GLU A 297 8.43 -0.44 9.08
CA GLU A 297 9.33 -0.13 7.97
C GLU A 297 9.23 1.31 7.46
N LYS A 298 8.12 2.02 7.73
CA LYS A 298 7.59 3.15 6.93
C LYS A 298 8.61 4.21 6.54
N THR A 299 9.58 4.47 7.41
CA THR A 299 10.58 5.55 7.26
C THR A 299 12.00 5.03 7.06
N LYS A 300 12.17 3.73 6.84
CA LYS A 300 13.45 3.02 6.89
C LYS A 300 13.97 2.71 5.50
N PHE A 301 15.29 2.61 5.42
CA PHE A 301 16.02 1.95 4.34
C PHE A 301 16.30 0.49 4.69
N LEU A 302 16.66 -0.31 3.68
CA LEU A 302 16.96 -1.74 3.89
C LEU A 302 18.16 -1.97 4.82
N GLU A 303 19.12 -1.04 4.80
CA GLU A 303 20.31 -1.05 5.64
C GLU A 303 20.10 -0.49 7.06
N ASP A 304 18.93 0.07 7.38
CA ASP A 304 18.67 0.66 8.70
C ASP A 304 18.39 -0.42 9.77
N ALA A 305 18.87 -0.17 10.99
CA ALA A 305 18.48 -0.91 12.19
C ALA A 305 17.23 -0.28 12.84
N LEU A 306 16.48 -1.06 13.62
CA LEU A 306 15.41 -0.54 14.48
C LEU A 306 15.89 -0.32 15.93
N PRO A 307 15.29 0.63 16.67
CA PRO A 307 15.62 0.87 18.07
C PRO A 307 15.35 -0.35 18.94
N GLY A 308 16.18 -0.60 19.96
CA GLY A 308 15.86 -1.55 21.03
C GLY A 308 16.44 -2.97 20.92
N ALA A 309 17.21 -3.30 19.88
CA ALA A 309 17.90 -4.59 19.84
C ALA A 309 19.24 -4.55 19.08
N PRO A 310 20.39 -4.60 19.80
CA PRO A 310 21.70 -4.78 19.19
C PRO A 310 21.74 -6.09 18.39
N GLY A 311 21.96 -6.02 17.08
CA GLY A 311 21.92 -7.20 16.19
C GLY A 311 20.53 -7.62 15.69
N SER A 312 19.47 -6.85 15.99
CA SER A 312 18.12 -7.11 15.46
C SER A 312 18.01 -6.82 13.97
N LYS A 313 17.42 -7.80 13.32
CA LYS A 313 17.20 -7.99 11.90
C LYS A 313 15.82 -7.46 11.48
N ALA A 314 15.36 -6.33 11.98
CA ALA A 314 14.00 -5.86 11.72
C ALA A 314 13.64 -5.76 10.22
N MET A 315 14.55 -5.25 9.39
CA MET A 315 14.37 -5.21 7.94
C MET A 315 14.64 -6.56 7.26
N THR A 316 14.95 -7.66 7.97
CA THR A 316 15.20 -8.98 7.37
C THR A 316 13.94 -9.60 6.80
N ALA A 317 12.78 -9.40 7.43
CA ALA A 317 11.50 -9.81 6.84
C ALA A 317 11.28 -9.08 5.51
N VAL A 318 11.53 -7.77 5.48
CA VAL A 318 11.47 -6.95 4.26
C VAL A 318 12.48 -7.44 3.22
N LEU A 319 13.76 -7.62 3.58
CA LEU A 319 14.82 -8.14 2.71
C LEU A 319 14.49 -9.52 2.13
N LYS A 320 13.93 -10.43 2.93
CA LYS A 320 13.43 -11.72 2.44
C LYS A 320 12.33 -11.50 1.41
N ALA A 321 11.34 -10.67 1.73
CA ALA A 321 10.21 -10.38 0.86
C ALA A 321 10.64 -9.78 -0.49
N ILE A 322 11.54 -8.79 -0.52
CA ILE A 322 12.03 -8.22 -1.79
C ILE A 322 12.90 -9.17 -2.61
N ASN A 323 13.57 -10.13 -1.98
CA ASN A 323 14.26 -11.20 -2.70
C ASN A 323 13.25 -12.15 -3.35
N GLU A 324 12.22 -12.57 -2.61
CA GLU A 324 11.15 -13.43 -3.13
C GLU A 324 10.35 -12.75 -4.24
N LEU A 325 10.05 -11.46 -4.08
CA LEU A 325 9.43 -10.65 -5.12
C LEU A 325 10.29 -10.60 -6.39
N GLY A 326 11.60 -10.38 -6.25
CA GLY A 326 12.54 -10.43 -7.38
C GLY A 326 12.52 -11.79 -8.10
N ASN A 327 12.54 -12.89 -7.34
CA ASN A 327 12.46 -14.23 -7.88
C ASN A 327 11.12 -14.53 -8.56
N ALA A 328 10.01 -13.96 -8.06
CA ALA A 328 8.69 -14.12 -8.65
C ALA A 328 8.58 -13.40 -10.00
N VAL A 329 9.16 -12.20 -10.10
CA VAL A 329 9.21 -11.41 -11.35
C VAL A 329 10.05 -12.14 -12.39
N THR A 330 11.28 -12.54 -12.07
CA THR A 330 12.18 -13.22 -13.02
C THR A 330 11.61 -14.54 -13.55
N ARG A 331 10.78 -15.25 -12.78
CA ARG A 331 10.15 -16.51 -13.24
C ARG A 331 9.05 -16.30 -14.29
N GLN A 332 8.56 -15.07 -14.45
CA GLN A 332 7.40 -14.76 -15.29
C GLN A 332 7.71 -13.82 -16.47
N THR A 333 8.94 -13.29 -16.54
CA THR A 333 9.45 -12.39 -17.59
C THR A 333 10.54 -13.06 -18.39
#